data_AF-A0AA43A663-F1
#
_entry.id   AF-A0AA43A663-F1
#
_cell.length_a   1.000
_cell.length_b   1.000
_cell.length_c   1.000
_cell.angle_alpha   90.00
_cell.angle_beta   90.00
_cell.angle_gamma   90.00
#
_symmetry.space_group_name_H-M   'P 1'
#
loop_
_entity.id
_entity.type
_entity.pdbx_description
1 polymer ?
#
loop_
_entity_poly.entity_id
_entity_poly.type
_entity_poly.pdbx_seq_one_letter_code
_entity_poly.pdbx_strand_id
1 'polypeptide(L)' 'MKLTPMILAATLALASGTVFASSCPKHMKAIDAALPGAKISAAQMADVKKLRAEGEAFHKAGKHAESMEALGKAEKMLGI' A
#
# COMPACT_ATOMS: atom_id res chain seq x y z
N MET A 1 44.11 -23.23 17.42
CA MET A 1 43.06 -23.39 16.39
C MET A 1 42.43 -22.03 16.13
N LYS A 2 42.46 -21.61 14.86
CA LYS A 2 41.92 -20.33 14.36
C LYS A 2 40.39 -20.46 14.27
N LEU A 3 39.67 -19.93 15.26
CA LEU A 3 38.20 -20.00 15.34
C LEU A 3 37.53 -18.61 15.18
N THR A 4 38.31 -17.58 14.84
CA THR A 4 37.92 -16.19 15.05
C THR A 4 37.21 -15.43 13.91
N PRO A 5 36.99 -15.93 12.66
CA PRO A 5 36.25 -15.14 11.67
C PRO A 5 34.86 -15.70 11.28
N MET A 6 34.32 -16.72 11.98
CA MET A 6 33.05 -17.36 11.56
C MET A 6 31.83 -16.97 12.40
N ILE A 7 31.93 -15.95 13.27
CA ILE A 7 30.81 -15.43 14.08
C ILE A 7 30.47 -13.97 13.71
N LEU A 8 30.93 -13.49 12.55
CA LEU A 8 30.67 -12.11 12.11
C LEU A 8 29.84 -12.00 10.81
N ALA A 9 29.21 -13.10 10.37
CA ALA A 9 28.44 -13.13 9.12
C ALA A 9 26.94 -13.47 9.30
N ALA A 10 26.46 -13.72 10.53
CA ALA A 10 25.10 -14.25 10.75
C ALA A 10 24.06 -13.21 11.18
N THR A 11 24.43 -11.94 11.41
CA THR A 11 23.51 -10.93 11.96
C THR A 11 23.00 -9.90 10.95
N LEU A 12 23.39 -9.97 9.67
CA LEU A 12 23.05 -8.96 8.66
C LEU A 12 21.94 -9.37 7.67
N ALA A 13 21.12 -10.37 7.98
CA ALA A 13 20.11 -10.91 7.06
C ALA A 13 18.64 -10.60 7.44
N LEU A 14 18.37 -9.76 8.45
CA LEU A 14 16.99 -9.45 8.88
C LEU A 14 16.56 -7.98 8.75
N ALA A 15 17.37 -7.11 8.16
CA ALA A 15 17.05 -5.67 8.10
C ALA A 15 16.36 -5.21 6.79
N SER A 16 16.02 -6.09 5.86
CA SER A 16 15.46 -5.69 4.55
C SER A 16 13.93 -5.54 4.52
N GLY A 17 13.24 -5.68 5.66
CA GLY A 17 11.77 -5.80 5.70
C GLY A 17 10.96 -4.52 5.89
N THR A 18 11.57 -3.35 6.15
CA THR A 18 10.81 -2.19 6.67
C THR A 18 10.80 -0.95 5.78
N VAL A 19 10.93 -1.10 4.45
CA VAL A 19 10.73 0.02 3.51
C VAL A 19 9.27 0.14 3.01
N PHE A 20 8.32 -0.56 3.64
CA PHE A 20 6.89 -0.46 3.32
C PHE A 20 6.11 0.60 4.13
N ALA A 21 6.78 1.42 4.95
CA ALA A 21 6.10 2.22 5.97
C ALA A 21 5.12 3.30 5.46
N SER A 22 5.05 3.61 4.15
CA SER A 22 4.28 4.77 3.67
C SER A 22 3.54 4.61 2.32
N SER A 23 3.45 3.43 1.72
CA SER A 23 2.85 3.30 0.37
C SER A 23 1.33 3.44 0.38
N CYS A 24 0.59 2.68 1.20
CA CYS A 24 -0.88 2.74 1.20
C CYS A 24 -1.43 4.15 1.46
N PRO A 25 -0.91 4.93 2.45
CA PRO A 25 -1.37 6.31 2.65
C PRO A 25 -1.12 7.23 1.46
N LYS A 26 -0.09 6.98 0.64
CA LYS A 26 0.18 7.74 -0.58
C LYS A 26 -0.89 7.47 -1.65
N HIS A 27 -1.24 6.22 -1.88
CA HIS A 27 -2.29 5.82 -2.82
C HIS A 27 -3.67 6.35 -2.40
N MET A 28 -4.01 6.27 -1.10
CA MET A 28 -5.24 6.88 -0.57
C MET A 28 -5.32 8.38 -0.88
N LYS A 29 -4.24 9.13 -0.63
CA LYS A 29 -4.18 10.57 -0.94
C LYS A 29 -4.30 10.85 -2.43
N ALA A 30 -3.72 10.02 -3.29
CA ALA A 30 -3.83 10.17 -4.74
C ALA A 30 -5.28 9.98 -5.22
N ILE A 31 -5.96 8.96 -4.71
CA ILE A 31 -7.39 8.71 -4.96
C ILE A 31 -8.25 9.89 -4.50
N ASP A 32 -8.00 10.39 -3.28
CA ASP A 32 -8.73 11.53 -2.70
C ASP A 32 -8.56 12.81 -3.54
N ALA A 33 -7.36 13.03 -4.07
CA ALA A 33 -7.06 14.18 -4.92
C ALA A 33 -7.69 14.08 -6.32
N ALA A 34 -7.79 12.88 -6.88
CA ALA A 34 -8.35 12.66 -8.21
C ALA A 34 -9.89 12.67 -8.24
N LEU A 35 -10.54 12.21 -7.17
CA LEU A 35 -11.99 12.04 -7.08
C LEU A 35 -12.83 13.29 -7.50
N PRO A 36 -12.51 14.53 -7.06
CA PRO A 36 -13.30 15.71 -7.41
C PRO A 36 -13.32 16.04 -8.91
N GLY A 37 -12.25 15.70 -9.64
CA GLY A 37 -12.10 15.97 -11.07
C GLY A 37 -12.34 14.76 -11.97
N ALA A 38 -12.68 13.61 -11.39
CA ALA A 38 -12.77 12.35 -12.11
C ALA A 38 -13.93 12.34 -13.12
N LYS A 39 -13.62 12.04 -14.38
CA LYS A 39 -14.60 11.88 -15.46
C LYS A 39 -15.10 10.43 -15.52
N ILE A 40 -15.73 9.98 -14.44
CA ILE A 40 -16.27 8.62 -14.29
C ILE A 40 -17.77 8.65 -13.98
N SER A 41 -18.47 7.55 -14.23
CA SER A 41 -19.90 7.45 -13.90
C SER A 41 -20.14 7.51 -12.39
N ALA A 42 -21.38 7.83 -11.98
CA ALA A 42 -21.77 7.83 -10.57
C ALA A 42 -21.57 6.47 -9.90
N ALA A 43 -21.82 5.37 -10.62
CA ALA A 43 -21.57 4.01 -10.14
C ALA A 43 -20.08 3.78 -9.88
N GLN A 44 -19.21 4.13 -10.84
CA GLN A 44 -17.77 4.03 -10.66
C GLN A 44 -17.26 4.92 -9.51
N MET A 45 -17.84 6.10 -9.32
CA MET A 45 -17.49 6.96 -8.19
C MET A 45 -17.83 6.32 -6.84
N ALA A 46 -18.98 5.63 -6.74
CA ALA A 46 -19.35 4.89 -5.54
C ALA A 46 -18.38 3.73 -5.29
N ASP A 47 -17.99 2.99 -6.33
CA ASP A 47 -17.03 1.89 -6.24
C ASP A 47 -15.64 2.40 -5.80
N VAL A 48 -15.14 3.49 -6.39
CA VAL A 48 -13.85 4.10 -6.01
C VAL A 48 -13.87 4.53 -4.54
N LYS A 49 -14.95 5.16 -4.06
CA LYS A 49 -15.09 5.56 -2.65
C LYS A 49 -15.10 4.36 -1.71
N LYS A 50 -15.79 3.28 -2.10
CA LYS A 50 -15.82 2.02 -1.34
C LYS A 50 -14.43 1.41 -1.25
N LEU A 51 -13.75 1.24 -2.39
CA LEU A 51 -12.40 0.67 -2.46
C LEU A 51 -11.38 1.51 -1.68
N ARG A 52 -11.49 2.85 -1.72
CA ARG A 52 -10.69 3.75 -0.90
C ARG A 52 -10.90 3.50 0.59
N ALA A 53 -12.15 3.40 1.04
CA ALA A 53 -12.49 3.13 2.43
C ALA A 53 -12.03 1.73 2.89
N GLU A 54 -12.21 0.71 2.06
CA GLU A 54 -11.71 -0.65 2.30
C GLU A 54 -10.19 -0.67 2.40
N GLY A 55 -9.49 0.03 1.49
CA GLY A 55 -8.05 0.19 1.53
C GLY A 55 -7.56 0.80 2.85
N GLU A 56 -8.25 1.82 3.35
CA GLU A 56 -7.95 2.44 4.65
C GLU A 56 -8.19 1.47 5.82
N ALA A 57 -9.31 0.74 5.79
CA ALA A 57 -9.63 -0.26 6.82
C ALA A 57 -8.60 -1.39 6.86
N PHE A 58 -8.18 -1.91 5.70
CA PHE A 58 -7.14 -2.92 5.61
C PHE A 58 -5.79 -2.39 6.12
N HIS A 59 -5.42 -1.16 5.78
CA HIS A 59 -4.21 -0.54 6.30
C HIS A 59 -4.22 -0.44 7.82
N LYS A 60 -5.33 0.05 8.41
CA LYS A 60 -5.48 0.14 9.87
C LYS A 60 -5.44 -1.23 10.56
N ALA A 61 -5.85 -2.29 9.85
CA ALA A 61 -5.79 -3.67 10.32
C ALA A 61 -4.43 -4.37 10.08
N GLY A 62 -3.42 -3.68 9.52
CA GLY A 62 -2.12 -4.27 9.16
C GLY A 62 -2.15 -5.16 7.90
N LYS A 63 -3.29 -5.22 7.21
CA LYS A 63 -3.52 -6.00 5.99
C LYS A 63 -3.04 -5.25 4.75
N HIS A 64 -1.73 -5.09 4.64
CA HIS A 64 -1.13 -4.23 3.63
C HIS A 64 -1.33 -4.70 2.20
N ALA A 65 -1.30 -6.01 1.95
CA ALA A 65 -1.52 -6.56 0.62
C ALA A 65 -2.95 -6.29 0.14
N GLU A 66 -3.94 -6.53 1.00
CA GLU A 66 -5.36 -6.26 0.71
C GLU A 66 -5.64 -4.76 0.54
N SER A 67 -4.95 -3.92 1.33
CA SER A 67 -5.01 -2.46 1.17
C SER A 67 -4.54 -2.05 -0.22
N MET A 68 -3.36 -2.52 -0.65
CA MET A 68 -2.82 -2.21 -1.97
C MET A 68 -3.69 -2.76 -3.11
N GLU A 69 -4.28 -3.94 -2.94
CA GLU A 69 -5.20 -4.50 -3.94
C GLU A 69 -6.45 -3.62 -4.12
N ALA A 70 -7.09 -3.23 -3.02
CA ALA A 70 -8.27 -2.37 -3.06
C ALA A 70 -7.94 -0.99 -3.65
N LEU A 71 -6.85 -0.36 -3.20
CA LEU A 71 -6.42 0.96 -3.67
C LEU A 71 -6.02 0.92 -5.15
N GLY A 72 -5.29 -0.11 -5.59
CA GLY A 72 -4.91 -0.27 -7.00
C GLY A 72 -6.12 -0.45 -7.94
N LYS A 73 -7.18 -1.13 -7.48
CA LYS A 73 -8.45 -1.20 -8.23
C LYS A 73 -9.09 0.18 -8.37
N ALA A 74 -9.11 0.98 -7.29
CA ALA A 74 -9.63 2.35 -7.31
C ALA A 74 -8.83 3.26 -8.26
N GLU A 75 -7.50 3.20 -8.19
CA GLU A 75 -6.59 3.96 -9.07
C GLU A 75 -6.82 3.62 -10.54
N LYS A 76 -6.96 2.32 -10.88
CA LYS A 76 -7.28 1.89 -12.24
C LYS A 76 -8.60 2.45 -12.75
N MET A 77 -9.62 2.57 -11.90
CA MET A 77 -10.91 3.17 -12.28
C MET A 77 -10.81 4.69 -12.48
N LEU A 78 -9.91 5.34 -11.74
CA LEU A 78 -9.60 6.77 -11.88
C LEU A 78 -8.62 7.07 -13.01
N GLY A 79 -7.93 6.06 -13.53
CA GLY A 79 -6.90 6.20 -14.57
C GLY A 79 -5.61 6.86 -14.07
N ILE A 80 -5.26 6.65 -12.80
CA ILE A 80 -4.04 7.15 -12.15
C ILE A 80 -3.08 6.02 -11.78
#